data_AF-W4GWW6-F1
#
_entry.id   AF-W4GWW6-F1
#
_cell.length_a   1.000
_cell.length_b   1.000
_cell.length_c   1.000
_cell.angle_alpha   90.00
_cell.angle_beta   90.00
_cell.angle_gamma   90.00
#
_symmetry.space_group_name_H-M   'P 1'
#
loop_
_entity.id
_entity.type
_entity.pdbx_description
1 polymer ?
#
loop_
_entity_poly.entity_id
_entity_poly.type
_entity_poly.pdbx_seq_one_letter_code
_entity_poly.pdbx_strand_id
1 'polypeptide(L)'
;MSDKFGSYVSSNERHALETNPRLRGMNYTHAWVNHSENFVNPINGAHRQSIKGVWEVRIKKYLKAMRGVHRKHHPGHLDEFLWRS
;
A
#
# COMPACT_ATOMS: atom_id res chain seq x y z
N MET A 1 7.74 9.67 14.09
CA MET A 1 6.90 10.33 13.08
C MET A 1 5.76 9.37 12.79
N SER A 2 4.52 9.80 13.01
CA SER A 2 3.32 8.97 12.85
C SER A 2 3.00 8.83 11.37
N ASP A 3 2.69 7.62 10.93
CA ASP A 3 2.16 7.30 9.60
C ASP A 3 1.04 8.31 9.24
N LYS A 4 1.30 9.15 8.23
CA LYS A 4 0.35 10.19 7.78
C LYS A 4 -0.84 9.61 7.00
N PHE A 5 -0.79 8.33 6.63
CA PHE A 5 -1.81 7.62 5.86
C PHE A 5 -2.67 6.69 6.72
N GLY A 6 -2.07 6.09 7.76
CA GLY A 6 -2.72 5.10 8.64
C GLY A 6 -3.94 5.59 9.42
N SER A 7 -4.20 6.89 9.48
CA SER A 7 -5.32 7.44 10.24
C SER A 7 -6.60 7.69 9.43
N TYR A 8 -6.56 7.61 8.10
CA TYR A 8 -7.71 8.03 7.27
C TYR A 8 -8.13 7.02 6.20
N VAL A 9 -7.35 5.97 5.91
CA VAL A 9 -7.75 4.97 4.91
C VAL A 9 -8.36 3.77 5.63
N SER A 10 -9.61 3.44 5.30
CA SER A 10 -10.37 2.34 5.90
C SER A 10 -11.08 1.51 4.83
N SER A 11 -11.39 0.25 5.15
CA SER A 11 -12.02 -0.70 4.23
C SER A 11 -13.51 -0.45 3.96
N ASN A 12 -14.13 0.54 4.61
CA ASN A 12 -15.58 0.80 4.52
C ASN A 12 -15.99 1.83 3.46
N GLU A 13 -15.13 2.07 2.45
CA GLU A 13 -15.31 2.99 1.30
C GLU A 13 -15.46 4.49 1.64
N ARG A 14 -15.89 4.85 2.86
CA ARG A 14 -16.03 6.25 3.31
C ARG A 14 -14.69 6.96 3.50
N HIS A 15 -13.65 6.18 3.71
CA HIS A 15 -12.31 6.59 4.08
C HIS A 15 -11.32 6.06 3.03
N ALA A 16 -11.40 6.60 1.82
CA ALA A 16 -10.58 6.18 0.68
C ALA A 16 -9.49 7.23 0.37
N LEU A 17 -8.51 6.86 -0.46
CA LEU A 17 -7.48 7.80 -0.91
C LEU A 17 -8.09 8.99 -1.67
N GLU A 18 -9.10 8.74 -2.51
CA GLU A 18 -9.82 9.76 -3.26
C GLU A 18 -10.53 10.78 -2.37
N THR A 19 -11.09 10.33 -1.24
CA THR A 19 -11.87 11.19 -0.33
C THR A 19 -11.01 11.85 0.74
N ASN A 20 -9.70 11.58 0.77
CA ASN A 20 -8.79 12.13 1.76
C ASN A 20 -8.58 13.63 1.54
N PRO A 21 -8.97 14.50 2.50
CA PRO A 21 -8.79 15.95 2.38
C PRO A 21 -7.33 16.37 2.15
N ARG A 22 -6.37 15.57 2.65
CA ARG A 22 -4.93 15.82 2.47
C ARG A 22 -4.42 15.50 1.08
N LEU A 23 -5.15 14.71 0.30
CA LEU A 23 -4.80 14.31 -1.07
C LEU A 23 -5.67 15.02 -2.12
N ARG A 24 -6.50 15.98 -1.68
CA ARG A 24 -7.38 16.74 -2.56
C ARG A 24 -6.57 17.49 -3.62
N GLY A 25 -6.93 17.34 -4.88
CA GLY A 25 -6.26 17.99 -6.01
C GLY A 25 -5.03 17.24 -6.56
N MET A 26 -4.68 16.08 -5.98
CA MET A 26 -3.56 15.25 -6.47
C MET A 26 -3.99 14.21 -7.52
N ASN A 27 -5.26 14.20 -7.93
CA ASN A 27 -5.83 13.32 -8.96
C ASN A 27 -5.56 11.81 -8.74
N TYR A 28 -5.47 11.38 -7.48
CA TYR A 28 -5.44 9.95 -7.17
C TYR A 28 -6.80 9.32 -7.40
N THR A 29 -6.80 8.12 -8.00
CA THR A 29 -7.98 7.27 -8.15
C THR A 29 -7.84 6.02 -7.29
N HIS A 30 -8.91 5.59 -6.65
CA HIS A 30 -9.00 4.43 -5.79
C HIS A 30 -9.78 3.32 -6.49
N ALA A 31 -9.12 2.21 -6.78
CA ALA A 31 -9.74 1.07 -7.44
C ALA A 31 -9.82 -0.14 -6.50
N TRP A 32 -10.89 -0.92 -6.64
CA TRP A 32 -11.14 -2.14 -5.88
C TRP A 32 -11.22 -3.36 -6.80
N VAL A 33 -10.86 -4.53 -6.24
CA VAL A 33 -11.01 -5.83 -6.91
C VAL A 33 -11.49 -6.88 -5.91
N ASN A 34 -12.57 -7.59 -6.23
CA ASN A 34 -13.09 -8.70 -5.43
C ASN A 34 -12.50 -10.03 -5.94
N HIS A 35 -11.52 -10.59 -5.23
CA HIS A 35 -10.86 -11.84 -5.63
C HIS A 35 -11.73 -13.10 -5.52
N SER A 36 -12.90 -13.03 -4.86
CA SER A 36 -13.86 -14.14 -4.88
C SER A 36 -14.60 -14.24 -6.21
N GLU A 37 -14.67 -13.14 -6.96
CA GLU A 37 -15.33 -13.07 -8.26
C GLU A 37 -14.31 -13.03 -9.39
N ASN A 38 -13.36 -12.10 -9.32
CA ASN A 38 -12.40 -11.82 -10.38
C ASN A 38 -11.02 -11.48 -9.81
N PHE A 39 -9.96 -12.09 -10.36
CA PHE A 39 -8.59 -11.80 -9.93
C PHE A 39 -8.06 -10.46 -10.46
N VAL A 40 -8.57 -10.04 -11.62
CA VAL A 40 -8.35 -8.73 -12.25
C VAL A 40 -9.74 -8.16 -12.55
N ASN A 41 -9.98 -6.90 -12.19
CA ASN A 41 -11.26 -6.26 -12.51
C ASN A 41 -11.40 -6.12 -14.04
N PRO A 42 -12.45 -6.69 -14.66
CA PRO A 42 -12.57 -6.73 -16.12
C PRO A 42 -12.90 -5.37 -16.75
N ILE A 43 -13.40 -4.41 -15.98
CA ILE A 43 -13.82 -3.09 -16.49
C ILE A 43 -12.64 -2.13 -16.56
N ASN A 44 -11.84 -2.07 -15.49
CA ASN A 44 -10.76 -1.09 -15.35
C ASN A 44 -9.35 -1.72 -15.26
N GLY A 45 -9.24 -3.05 -15.31
CA GLY A 45 -7.95 -3.76 -15.23
C GLY A 45 -7.28 -3.73 -13.85
N ALA A 46 -7.96 -3.22 -12.81
CA ALA A 46 -7.39 -3.11 -11.48
C ALA A 46 -7.06 -4.49 -10.90
N HIS A 47 -5.84 -4.63 -10.36
CA HIS A 47 -5.35 -5.88 -9.82
C HIS A 47 -4.31 -5.64 -8.72
N ARG A 48 -4.11 -6.62 -7.83
CA ARG A 48 -3.18 -6.52 -6.70
C ARG A 48 -1.78 -7.07 -6.96
N GLN A 49 -1.53 -7.64 -8.15
CA GLN A 49 -0.28 -8.32 -8.51
C GLN A 49 0.96 -7.41 -8.33
N SER A 50 0.92 -6.18 -8.86
CA SER A 50 2.04 -5.25 -8.78
C SER A 50 2.41 -4.90 -7.34
N ILE A 51 1.41 -4.55 -6.52
CA ILE A 51 1.60 -4.24 -5.09
C ILE A 51 2.15 -5.46 -4.34
N LYS A 52 1.59 -6.65 -4.58
CA LYS A 52 2.09 -7.91 -3.99
C LYS A 52 3.53 -8.19 -4.41
N GLY A 53 3.88 -7.95 -5.67
CA GLY A 53 5.22 -8.12 -6.22
C GLY A 53 6.23 -7.21 -5.54
N VAL A 54 5.91 -5.92 -5.40
CA VAL A 54 6.74 -4.96 -4.66
C VAL A 54 6.95 -5.41 -3.22
N TRP A 55 5.87 -5.80 -2.53
CA TRP A 55 5.95 -6.27 -1.14
C TRP A 55 6.85 -7.50 -0.98
N GLU A 56 6.67 -8.51 -1.82
CA GLU A 56 7.44 -9.76 -1.70
C GLU A 56 8.89 -9.57 -2.16
N VAL A 57 9.11 -8.94 -3.31
CA VAL A 57 10.43 -8.90 -3.97
C VAL A 57 11.30 -7.78 -3.44
N ARG A 58 10.74 -6.59 -3.19
CA ARG A 58 11.56 -5.43 -2.79
C ARG A 58 11.65 -5.30 -1.28
N ILE A 59 10.51 -5.41 -0.57
CA ILE A 59 10.47 -5.16 0.87
C ILE A 59 10.86 -6.40 1.66
N LYS A 60 10.11 -7.51 1.53
CA LYS A 60 10.34 -8.71 2.34
C LYS A 60 11.69 -9.35 2.11
N LYS A 61 12.15 -9.47 0.85
CA LYS A 61 13.49 -10.02 0.56
C LYS A 61 14.59 -9.18 1.21
N TYR A 62 14.49 -7.85 1.14
CA TYR A 62 15.45 -6.95 1.79
C TYR A 62 15.45 -7.12 3.31
N LEU A 63 14.28 -7.15 3.95
CA LEU A 63 14.16 -7.37 5.39
C LEU A 63 14.69 -8.75 5.82
N LYS A 64 14.44 -9.80 5.03
CA LYS A 64 14.95 -11.16 5.28
C LYS A 64 16.47 -11.24 5.12
N ALA A 65 17.05 -10.52 4.17
CA ALA A 65 18.50 -10.48 3.96
C ALA A 65 19.26 -9.94 5.19
N MET A 66 18.63 -9.10 6.00
CA MET A 66 19.19 -8.59 7.26
C MET A 66 19.14 -9.58 8.44
N ARG A 67 18.55 -10.78 8.26
CA ARG A 67 18.57 -11.90 9.23
C ARG A 67 18.05 -11.55 10.64
N GLY A 68 16.99 -10.77 10.72
CA GLY A 68 16.30 -10.49 11.98
C GLY A 68 16.24 -9.01 12.28
N VAL A 69 15.28 -8.32 11.66
CA VAL A 69 14.94 -6.95 12.03
C VAL A 69 13.93 -6.98 13.17
N HIS A 70 14.26 -6.34 14.29
CA HIS A 70 13.33 -6.22 15.40
C HIS A 70 12.06 -5.48 14.95
N ARG A 71 10.87 -5.98 15.33
CA ARG A 71 9.56 -5.50 14.84
C ARG A 71 9.37 -3.98 14.96
N LYS A 72 9.91 -3.37 16.03
CA LYS A 72 9.90 -1.92 16.25
C LYS A 72 10.52 -1.10 15.10
N HIS A 73 11.40 -1.70 14.31
CA HIS A 73 12.08 -1.04 13.19
C HIS A 73 11.43 -1.31 11.84
N HIS A 74 10.45 -2.21 11.74
CA HIS A 74 9.77 -2.49 10.46
C HIS A 74 9.16 -1.23 9.84
N PRO A 75 8.43 -0.35 10.58
CA PRO A 75 7.87 0.86 10.00
C PRO A 75 8.94 1.78 9.39
N GLY A 76 10.07 1.98 10.08
CA GLY A 76 11.15 2.84 9.58
C GLY A 76 11.77 2.34 8.27
N HIS A 77 11.90 1.03 8.08
CA HIS A 77 12.39 0.47 6.82
C HIS A 77 11.36 0.59 5.69
N LEU A 78 10.06 0.53 6.02
CA LEU A 78 9.00 0.77 5.05
C LEU A 78 8.98 2.24 4.62
N ASP A 79 9.09 3.16 5.58
CA ASP A 79 9.20 4.60 5.30
C ASP A 79 10.42 4.86 4.40
N GLU A 80 11.60 4.37 4.78
CA GLU A 80 12.81 4.55 3.98
C GLU A 80 12.64 4.05 2.54
N PHE A 81 12.05 2.86 2.36
CA PHE A 81 11.77 2.31 1.04
C PHE A 81 10.83 3.22 0.22
N LEU A 82 9.76 3.72 0.84
CA LEU A 82 8.76 4.58 0.18
C LEU A 82 9.31 5.96 -0.18
N TRP A 83 10.19 6.54 0.64
CA TRP A 83 10.70 7.90 0.43
C TRP A 83 11.99 7.97 -0.40
N ARG A 84 12.75 6.88 -0.51
CA ARG A 84 13.94 6.80 -1.39
C ARG A 84 13.60 6.49 -2.85
N SER A 85 12.39 6.01 -3.13
CA SER A 85 11.99 5.56 -4.46
C SER A 85 11.35 6.65 -5.32
#